data_AF-A0A1V6CQ15-F1
#
_entry.id   AF-A0A1V6CQ15-F1
#
_cell.length_a   1.000
_cell.length_b   1.000
_cell.length_c   1.000
_cell.angle_alpha   90.00
_cell.angle_beta   90.00
_cell.angle_gamma   90.00
#
_symmetry.space_group_name_H-M   'P 1'
#
loop_
_entity.id
_entity.type
_entity.pdbx_description
1 polymer ?
#
loop_
_entity_poly.entity_id
_entity_poly.type
_entity_poly.pdbx_seq_one_letter_code
_entity_poly.pdbx_strand_id
1 'polypeptide(L)'
;MRWSIEVFFKEAKSLLGLGKSQARDFASQIASISITVLQYNVLGTVKRFKSYETIGGLFHEATDGAVQLSVTDRIWGILQELVMIIAEAFQIDDERVMDTLINRSETFKHFINLDKLELKQAA
;
A
#
# COMPACT_ATOMS: atom_id res chain seq x y z
N MET A 1 -4.44 11.38 -32.20
CA MET A 1 -3.26 11.51 -31.32
C MET A 1 -3.38 12.65 -30.30
N ARG A 2 -3.79 13.88 -30.67
CA ARG A 2 -3.95 15.03 -29.75
C ARG A 2 -4.83 14.75 -28.52
N TRP A 3 -6.02 14.19 -28.74
CA TRP A 3 -6.98 13.89 -27.68
C TRP A 3 -6.43 12.95 -26.61
N SER A 4 -5.70 11.91 -27.02
CA SER A 4 -5.10 10.93 -26.11
C SER A 4 -4.08 11.59 -25.16
N ILE A 5 -3.31 12.56 -25.65
CA ILE A 5 -2.35 13.33 -24.85
C ILE A 5 -3.08 14.23 -23.84
N GLU A 6 -4.18 14.87 -24.25
CA GLU A 6 -5.01 15.68 -23.33
C GLU A 6 -5.65 14.83 -22.24
N VAL A 7 -6.17 13.65 -22.59
CA VAL A 7 -6.74 12.69 -21.63
C VAL A 7 -5.66 12.25 -20.63
N PHE A 8 -4.48 11.88 -21.11
CA PHE A 8 -3.33 11.54 -20.26
C PHE A 8 -3.02 12.67 -19.27
N PHE A 9 -2.82 13.91 -19.74
CA PHE A 9 -2.48 15.02 -18.85
C PHE A 9 -3.61 15.36 -17.87
N LYS A 10 -4.87 15.23 -18.27
CA LYS A 10 -6.02 15.42 -17.37
C LYS A 10 -6.01 14.38 -16.25
N GLU A 11 -5.87 13.11 -16.60
CA GLU A 11 -5.87 12.00 -15.64
C GLU A 11 -4.63 12.03 -14.75
N ALA A 12 -3.45 12.26 -15.30
CA ALA A 12 -2.19 12.33 -14.54
C ALA A 12 -2.19 13.47 -13.50
N LYS A 13 -2.74 14.65 -13.83
CA LYS A 13 -2.85 15.77 -12.88
C LYS A 13 -3.93 15.52 -11.82
N SER A 14 -5.08 14.98 -12.23
CA SER A 14 -6.23 14.80 -11.35
C SER A 14 -6.03 13.64 -10.38
N LEU A 15 -5.57 12.48 -10.87
CA LEU A 15 -5.47 11.23 -10.12
C LEU A 15 -4.07 11.03 -9.52
N LEU A 16 -3.02 11.17 -10.35
CA LEU A 16 -1.65 10.80 -9.99
C LEU A 16 -0.79 11.97 -9.49
N GLY A 17 -1.38 13.16 -9.32
CA GLY A 17 -0.71 14.32 -8.74
C GLY A 17 0.41 14.93 -9.57
N LEU A 18 0.40 14.77 -10.90
CA LEU A 18 1.41 15.37 -11.79
C LEU A 18 1.52 16.88 -11.56
N GLY A 19 2.73 17.34 -11.23
CA GLY A 19 3.02 18.77 -10.99
C GLY A 19 2.57 19.29 -9.62
N LYS A 20 2.14 18.43 -8.70
CA LYS A 20 1.81 18.82 -7.31
C LYS A 20 3.02 18.81 -6.37
N SER A 21 4.14 18.21 -6.78
CA SER A 21 5.38 18.17 -5.98
C SER A 21 5.88 19.58 -5.66
N GLN A 22 6.12 19.85 -4.38
CA GLN A 22 6.70 21.11 -3.88
C GLN A 22 8.21 20.99 -3.61
N ALA A 23 8.85 19.95 -4.17
CA ALA A 23 10.27 19.75 -3.99
C ALA A 23 11.08 20.90 -4.60
N ARG A 24 12.08 21.38 -3.85
CA ARG A 24 12.96 22.48 -4.27
C ARG A 24 14.12 22.00 -5.14
N ASP A 25 14.42 20.71 -5.09
CA ASP A 25 15.50 20.08 -5.86
C ASP A 25 14.99 19.59 -7.22
N PHE A 26 15.74 19.92 -8.26
CA PHE A 26 15.40 19.55 -9.63
C PHE A 26 15.34 18.03 -9.83
N ALA A 27 16.27 17.28 -9.22
CA ALA A 27 16.27 15.82 -9.28
C ALA A 27 14.99 15.22 -8.66
N SER A 28 14.50 15.79 -7.57
CA SER A 28 13.26 15.35 -6.92
C SER A 28 12.02 15.67 -7.76
N GLN A 29 12.01 16.81 -8.46
CA GLN A 29 10.95 17.12 -9.42
C GLN A 29 10.94 16.17 -10.62
N ILE A 30 12.12 15.85 -11.18
CA ILE A 30 12.24 14.83 -12.25
C ILE A 30 11.71 13.49 -11.75
N ALA A 31 12.18 13.04 -10.58
CA ALA A 31 11.75 11.77 -10.01
C ALA A 31 10.23 11.73 -9.82
N SER A 32 9.63 12.80 -9.28
CA SER A 32 8.18 12.90 -9.10
C SER A 32 7.43 12.78 -10.43
N ILE A 33 7.86 13.48 -11.48
CA ILE A 33 7.24 13.39 -12.81
C ILE A 33 7.40 11.96 -13.37
N SER A 34 8.62 11.39 -13.30
CA SER A 34 8.90 10.04 -13.78
C SER A 34 8.04 8.99 -13.09
N ILE A 35 7.87 9.09 -11.77
CA ILE A 35 7.00 8.18 -11.00
C ILE A 35 5.55 8.30 -11.48
N THR A 36 5.02 9.51 -11.64
CA THR A 36 3.65 9.70 -12.14
C THR A 36 3.46 9.08 -13.53
N VAL A 37 4.43 9.23 -14.44
CA VAL A 37 4.35 8.62 -15.78
C VAL A 37 4.40 7.09 -15.70
N LEU A 38 5.28 6.53 -14.85
CA LEU A 38 5.37 5.09 -14.65
C LEU A 38 4.07 4.51 -14.08
N GLN A 39 3.48 5.16 -13.08
CA GLN A 39 2.18 4.78 -12.51
C GLN A 39 1.08 4.75 -13.58
N TYR A 40 1.05 5.76 -14.46
CA TYR A 40 0.08 5.79 -15.57
C TYR A 40 0.30 4.64 -16.55
N ASN A 41 1.55 4.31 -16.89
CA ASN A 41 1.87 3.18 -17.77
C ASN A 41 1.46 1.83 -17.17
N VAL A 42 1.64 1.65 -15.86
CA VAL A 42 1.18 0.44 -15.14
C VAL A 42 -0.35 0.35 -15.21
N LEU A 43 -1.07 1.44 -14.89
CA LEU A 43 -2.54 1.46 -14.98
C LEU A 43 -3.03 1.20 -16.42
N GLY A 44 -2.37 1.78 -17.42
CA GLY A 44 -2.67 1.52 -18.84
C GLY A 44 -2.43 0.05 -19.24
N THR A 45 -1.40 -0.57 -18.67
CA THR A 45 -1.10 -2.00 -18.87
C THR A 45 -2.17 -2.87 -18.23
N VAL A 46 -2.55 -2.59 -16.98
CA VAL A 46 -3.63 -3.32 -16.28
C VAL A 46 -4.95 -3.17 -17.02
N LYS A 47 -5.28 -1.96 -17.51
CA LYS A 47 -6.47 -1.71 -18.34
C LYS A 47 -6.52 -2.57 -19.60
N ARG A 48 -5.36 -2.92 -20.18
CA ARG A 48 -5.29 -3.81 -21.33
C ARG A 48 -5.75 -5.23 -20.98
N PHE A 49 -5.49 -5.68 -19.75
CA PHE A 49 -5.86 -7.01 -19.26
C PHE A 49 -7.25 -7.04 -18.64
N LYS A 50 -7.66 -5.99 -17.91
CA LYS A 50 -9.01 -5.81 -17.37
C LYS A 50 -9.88 -5.03 -18.36
N SER A 51 -10.56 -5.74 -19.24
CA SER A 51 -11.51 -5.12 -20.18
C SER A 51 -12.67 -4.46 -19.43
N TYR A 52 -13.13 -3.30 -19.93
CA TYR A 52 -14.23 -2.46 -19.41
C TYR A 52 -13.95 -1.54 -18.21
N GLU A 53 -12.74 -1.53 -17.66
CA GLU A 53 -12.39 -0.59 -16.58
C GLU A 53 -11.80 0.75 -17.06
N THR A 54 -12.04 1.80 -16.29
CA THR A 54 -11.46 3.14 -16.54
C THR A 54 -10.14 3.29 -15.79
N ILE A 55 -9.23 4.16 -16.27
CA ILE A 55 -7.98 4.46 -15.54
C ILE A 55 -8.29 4.98 -14.13
N GLY A 56 -9.33 5.80 -13.99
CA GLY A 56 -9.81 6.28 -12.70
C GLY A 56 -10.32 5.17 -11.79
N GLY A 57 -11.09 4.22 -12.31
CA GLY A 57 -11.59 3.06 -11.56
C GLY A 57 -10.44 2.18 -11.05
N LEU A 58 -9.49 1.83 -11.94
CA LEU A 58 -8.29 1.08 -11.57
C LEU A 58 -7.43 1.81 -10.54
N PHE A 59 -7.33 3.14 -10.64
CA PHE A 59 -6.62 3.96 -9.65
C PHE A 59 -7.29 3.90 -8.27
N HIS A 60 -8.63 3.97 -8.20
CA HIS A 60 -9.35 3.89 -6.93
C HIS A 60 -9.24 2.49 -6.32
N GLU A 61 -9.42 1.42 -7.12
CA GLU A 61 -9.22 0.04 -6.67
C GLU A 61 -7.82 -0.17 -6.08
N ALA A 62 -6.78 0.32 -6.78
CA ALA A 62 -5.40 0.22 -6.33
C ALA A 62 -5.14 1.06 -5.07
N THR A 63 -5.71 2.25 -4.98
CA THR A 63 -5.56 3.15 -3.83
C THR A 63 -6.26 2.62 -2.60
N ASP A 64 -7.48 2.10 -2.74
CA ASP A 64 -8.23 1.48 -1.65
C ASP A 64 -7.49 0.25 -1.10
N GLY A 65 -6.96 -0.59 -1.99
CA GLY A 65 -6.11 -1.71 -1.58
C GLY A 65 -4.81 -1.28 -0.88
N ALA A 66 -4.20 -0.18 -1.31
CA ALA A 66 -3.00 0.37 -0.66
C ALA A 66 -3.31 0.98 0.71
N VAL A 67 -4.44 1.69 0.84
CA VAL A 67 -4.90 2.25 2.11
C VAL A 67 -5.20 1.14 3.12
N GLN A 68 -5.92 0.09 2.71
CA GLN A 68 -6.19 -1.06 3.56
C GLN A 68 -4.90 -1.68 4.10
N LEU A 69 -3.92 -1.94 3.23
CA LEU A 69 -2.63 -2.49 3.65
C LEU A 69 -1.90 -1.57 4.63
N SER A 70 -1.87 -0.26 4.38
CA SER A 70 -1.21 0.71 5.26
C SER A 70 -1.83 0.79 6.65
N VAL A 71 -3.15 0.62 6.76
CA VAL A 71 -3.85 0.59 8.04
C VAL A 71 -3.57 -0.72 8.77
N THR A 72 -3.58 -1.84 8.06
CA THR A 72 -3.21 -3.15 8.62
C THR A 72 -1.77 -3.14 9.16
N ASP A 73 -0.81 -2.64 8.38
CA ASP A 73 0.59 -2.54 8.80
C ASP A 73 0.75 -1.62 10.03
N ARG A 74 -0.02 -0.53 10.09
CA ARG A 74 0.00 0.38 11.24
C ARG A 74 -0.59 -0.26 12.50
N ILE A 75 -1.70 -0.98 12.38
CA ILE A 75 -2.30 -1.72 13.51
C ILE A 75 -1.34 -2.81 13.98
N TRP A 76 -0.70 -3.52 13.05
CA TRP A 76 0.31 -4.52 13.36
C TRP A 76 1.49 -3.92 14.14
N GLY A 77 2.03 -2.79 13.68
CA GLY A 77 3.10 -2.09 14.39
C GLY A 77 2.73 -1.71 15.84
N ILE A 78 1.50 -1.23 16.05
CA ILE A 78 0.99 -0.91 17.41
C ILE A 78 0.90 -2.17 18.27
N LEU A 79 0.46 -3.31 17.72
CA LEU A 79 0.41 -4.57 18.44
C LEU A 79 1.80 -5.05 18.85
N GLN A 80 2.79 -4.94 17.95
CA GLN A 80 4.18 -5.31 18.26
C GLN A 80 4.75 -4.42 19.38
N GLU A 81 4.49 -3.11 19.33
CA GLU A 81 4.93 -2.16 20.36
C GLU A 81 4.29 -2.48 21.73
N LEU A 82 3.00 -2.83 21.76
CA LEU A 82 2.32 -3.26 22.97
C LEU A 82 2.95 -4.54 23.56
N VAL A 83 3.26 -5.52 22.72
CA VAL A 83 3.90 -6.77 23.16
C VAL A 83 5.29 -6.50 23.73
N MET A 84 6.06 -5.61 23.10
CA MET A 84 7.38 -5.20 23.59
C MET A 84 7.29 -4.54 24.97
N ILE A 85 6.36 -3.62 25.18
CA ILE A 85 6.15 -2.96 26.48
C ILE A 85 5.78 -3.99 27.57
N ILE A 86 4.93 -4.96 27.25
CA ILE A 86 4.55 -6.04 28.18
C ILE A 86 5.77 -6.91 28.49
N ALA A 87 6.52 -7.31 27.47
CA ALA A 87 7.72 -8.12 27.60
C ALA A 87 8.76 -7.44 28.51
N GLU A 88 9.03 -6.15 28.29
CA GLU A 88 9.89 -5.33 29.15
C GLU A 88 9.37 -5.25 30.59
N ALA A 89 8.07 -5.00 30.79
CA ALA A 89 7.47 -4.88 32.12
C ALA A 89 7.59 -6.17 32.95
N PHE A 90 7.53 -7.32 32.29
CA PHE A 90 7.66 -8.63 32.95
C PHE A 90 9.06 -9.24 32.85
N GLN A 91 10.03 -8.56 32.23
CA GLN A 91 11.38 -9.08 31.90
C GLN A 91 11.33 -10.43 31.16
N ILE A 92 10.34 -10.59 30.29
CA ILE A 92 10.18 -11.76 29.43
C ILE A 92 10.67 -11.39 28.04
N ASP A 93 11.21 -12.37 27.33
CA ASP A 93 11.56 -12.25 25.93
C ASP A 93 10.31 -12.00 25.06
N ASP A 94 10.34 -10.96 24.23
CA ASP A 94 9.20 -10.48 23.43
C ASP A 94 8.78 -11.49 22.35
N GLU A 95 9.74 -12.22 21.75
CA GLU A 95 9.44 -13.32 20.83
C GLU A 95 8.64 -14.41 21.54
N ARG A 96 9.01 -14.78 22.78
CA ARG A 96 8.26 -15.77 23.57
C ARG A 96 6.85 -15.31 23.93
N VAL A 97 6.66 -14.02 24.20
CA VAL A 97 5.32 -13.46 24.45
C VAL A 97 4.48 -13.53 23.18
N MET A 98 5.05 -13.14 22.04
CA MET A 98 4.37 -13.18 20.74
C MET A 98 4.01 -14.59 20.32
N ASP A 99 4.92 -15.56 20.45
CA ASP A 99 4.68 -16.97 20.18
C ASP A 99 3.58 -17.55 21.07
N THR A 100 3.54 -17.13 22.33
CA THR A 100 2.50 -17.57 23.26
C THR A 100 1.14 -16.99 22.86
N LEU A 101 1.09 -15.73 22.45
CA LEU A 101 -0.14 -15.06 22.01
C LEU A 101 -0.67 -15.66 20.70
N ILE A 102 0.20 -15.92 19.72
CA ILE A 102 -0.19 -16.50 18.42
C ILE A 102 -0.57 -17.97 18.57
N ASN A 103 0.20 -18.77 19.30
CA ASN A 103 0.02 -20.24 19.28
C ASN A 103 -0.94 -20.76 20.36
N ARG A 104 -1.09 -20.08 21.51
CA ARG A 104 -1.95 -20.55 22.60
C ARG A 104 -3.34 -19.93 22.62
N SER A 105 -3.54 -18.77 22.00
CA SER A 105 -4.85 -18.11 21.99
C SER A 105 -5.59 -18.43 20.70
N GLU A 106 -6.53 -19.38 20.75
CA GLU A 106 -7.47 -19.64 19.66
C GLU A 106 -8.24 -18.38 19.24
N THR A 107 -8.51 -17.49 20.19
CA THR A 107 -9.15 -16.19 19.95
C THR A 107 -8.26 -15.26 19.13
N PHE A 108 -6.95 -15.21 19.40
CA PHE A 108 -6.01 -14.32 18.69
C PHE A 108 -5.69 -14.84 17.29
N LYS A 109 -5.63 -16.16 17.09
CA LYS A 109 -5.54 -16.79 15.75
C LYS A 109 -6.69 -16.35 14.84
N HIS A 110 -7.91 -16.33 15.35
CA HIS A 110 -9.09 -15.88 14.60
C HIS A 110 -9.00 -14.39 14.20
N PHE A 111 -8.48 -13.52 15.08
CA PHE A 111 -8.33 -12.10 14.79
C PHE A 111 -7.19 -11.79 13.81
N ILE A 112 -6.12 -12.58 13.85
CA ILE A 112 -4.91 -12.32 13.07
C ILE A 112 -4.96 -12.91 11.66
N ASN A 113 -5.76 -13.97 11.42
CA ASN A 113 -6.02 -14.59 10.11
C ASN A 113 -4.85 -14.41 9.10
N LEU A 114 -3.66 -14.89 9.51
CA LEU A 114 -2.39 -14.75 8.79
C LEU A 114 -2.47 -15.31 7.36
N ASP A 115 -3.38 -16.26 7.12
CA ASP A 115 -3.62 -16.86 5.80
C ASP A 115 -4.05 -15.84 4.73
N LYS A 116 -4.54 -14.65 5.12
CA LYS A 116 -4.86 -13.57 4.16
C LYS A 116 -3.69 -12.63 3.84
N LEU A 117 -2.60 -12.68 4.61
CA LEU A 117 -1.38 -11.92 4.31
C LEU A 117 -0.47 -12.66 3.30
N GLU A 118 -0.64 -13.98 3.16
CA GLU A 118 0.02 -14.83 2.16
C GLU A 118 -0.47 -14.58 0.70
N LEU A 119 -1.08 -13.43 0.40
CA LEU A 119 -1.56 -13.08 -0.95
C LEU A 119 -0.90 -11.82 -1.55
N LYS A 120 0.32 -11.48 -1.12
CA LYS A 120 1.20 -10.58 -1.89
C LYS A 120 2.66 -11.04 -1.96
N GLN A 121 2.95 -12.33 -1.80
CA GLN A 121 4.19 -12.88 -2.36
C GLN A 121 3.99 -13.01 -3.87
N ALA A 122 4.53 -12.00 -4.56
CA ALA A 122 4.85 -11.91 -5.97
C ALA A 122 4.58 -13.17 -6.82
N ALA A 123 3.61 -13.05 -7.73
CA ALA A 123 3.62 -13.68 -9.05
C ALA A 123 3.56 -12.57 -10.10
#